data_AF-A0AAU4M7M5-F1
#
_entry.id   AF-A0AAU4M7M5-F1
#
_cell.length_a   1.000
_cell.length_b   1.000
_cell.length_c   1.000
_cell.angle_alpha   90.00
_cell.angle_beta   90.00
_cell.angle_gamma   90.00
#
_symmetry.space_group_name_H-M   'P 1'
#
loop_
_entity.id
_entity.type
_entity.pdbx_description
1 polymer ?
#
loop_
_entity_poly.entity_id
_entity_poly.type
_entity_poly.pdbx_seq_one_letter_code
_entity_poly.pdbx_strand_id
1 'polypeptide(L)' 'MLQAARGRGNAAIARETGAHLDTVRTWRVRFADGGLAALADRRRCGRPRRFTPVQVAEVKALACQLPAETGTPLSR' A
#
# COMPACT_ATOMS: atom_id res chain seq x y z
N MET A 1 -16.12 -8.80 12.13
CA MET A 1 -16.73 -7.85 13.10
C MET A 1 -17.88 -8.42 13.90
N LEU A 2 -18.67 -9.35 13.34
CA LEU A 2 -19.77 -10.00 14.03
C LEU A 2 -19.37 -10.74 15.34
N GLN A 3 -18.14 -11.28 15.41
CA GLN A 3 -17.67 -12.01 16.60
C GLN A 3 -17.34 -11.10 17.79
N ALA A 4 -16.81 -9.90 17.55
CA ALA A 4 -16.55 -8.92 18.62
C ALA A 4 -17.86 -8.40 19.23
N ALA A 5 -18.89 -8.19 18.39
CA ALA A 5 -20.23 -7.81 18.83
C ALA A 5 -20.91 -8.91 19.67
N ARG A 6 -20.51 -10.18 19.50
CA ARG A 6 -20.93 -11.32 20.33
C ARG A 6 -20.07 -11.52 21.59
N GLY A 7 -19.30 -10.52 22.01
CA GLY A 7 -18.47 -10.57 23.21
C GLY A 7 -17.19 -11.40 23.09
N ARG A 8 -16.80 -11.86 21.89
CA ARG A 8 -15.56 -12.63 21.73
C ARG A 8 -14.32 -11.74 21.87
N GLY A 9 -13.34 -12.25 22.65
CA GLY A 9 -12.03 -11.63 22.81
C GLY A 9 -11.16 -11.75 21.56
N ASN A 10 -10.13 -10.90 21.46
CA ASN A 10 -9.30 -10.78 20.25
C ASN A 10 -8.57 -12.08 19.89
N ALA A 11 -8.13 -12.86 20.88
CA ALA A 11 -7.47 -14.14 20.66
C ALA A 11 -8.40 -15.18 20.01
N ALA A 12 -9.68 -15.21 20.41
CA ALA A 12 -10.67 -16.10 19.80
C ALA A 12 -10.93 -15.70 18.34
N ILE A 13 -11.05 -14.40 18.07
CA ILE A 13 -11.22 -13.87 16.71
C ILE A 13 -9.99 -14.19 15.85
N ALA A 14 -8.77 -13.97 16.37
CA ALA A 14 -7.53 -14.25 15.67
C ALA A 14 -7.41 -15.71 15.24
N ARG A 15 -7.73 -16.64 16.16
CA ARG A 15 -7.76 -18.09 15.88
C ARG A 15 -8.79 -18.46 14.81
N GLU A 16 -9.98 -17.86 14.87
CA GLU A 16 -11.07 -18.14 13.93
C GLU A 16 -10.80 -17.57 12.53
N THR A 17 -10.19 -16.39 12.44
CA THR A 17 -9.89 -15.74 11.16
C THR A 17 -8.52 -16.11 10.59
N GLY A 18 -7.70 -16.85 11.34
CA GLY A 18 -6.29 -17.11 10.99
C GLY A 18 -5.42 -15.86 10.94
N ALA A 19 -5.88 -14.75 11.52
CA ALA A 19 -5.18 -13.47 11.48
C ALA A 19 -4.32 -13.30 12.73
N HIS A 20 -3.23 -12.53 12.62
CA HIS A 20 -2.43 -12.18 13.79
C HIS A 20 -3.24 -11.34 14.79
N LEU A 21 -2.97 -11.50 16.09
CA LEU A 21 -3.68 -10.79 17.16
C LEU A 21 -3.67 -9.26 16.95
N ASP A 22 -2.55 -8.70 16.51
CA ASP A 22 -2.42 -7.26 16.26
C ASP A 22 -3.22 -6.78 15.04
N THR A 23 -3.44 -7.66 14.05
CA THR A 23 -4.35 -7.38 12.94
C THR A 23 -5.78 -7.24 13.46
N VAL A 24 -6.22 -8.16 14.33
CA VAL A 24 -7.54 -8.11 14.96
C VAL A 24 -7.70 -6.87 15.83
N ARG A 25 -6.69 -6.50 16.62
CA ARG A 25 -6.70 -5.26 17.41
C ARG A 25 -6.86 -4.03 16.51
N THR A 26 -6.08 -3.95 15.44
CA THR A 26 -6.15 -2.85 14.47
C THR A 26 -7.51 -2.76 13.82
N TRP A 27 -8.09 -3.89 13.39
CA TRP A 27 -9.43 -3.92 12.82
C TRP A 27 -10.48 -3.42 13.81
N ARG A 28 -10.40 -3.82 15.08
CA ARG A 28 -11.33 -3.36 16.13
C ARG A 28 -11.28 -1.87 16.38
N VAL A 29 -10.09 -1.29 16.46
CA VAL A 29 -9.93 0.16 16.58
C VAL A 29 -10.56 0.85 15.37
N ARG A 30 -10.19 0.45 14.15
CA ARG A 30 -10.72 1.05 12.92
C ARG A 30 -12.25 0.97 12.82
N PHE A 31 -12.82 -0.16 13.20
CA PHE A 31 -14.27 -0.33 13.15
C PHE A 31 -15.01 0.46 14.23
N ALA A 32 -14.42 0.64 15.41
CA ALA A 32 -14.99 1.54 16.41
C ALA A 32 -15.05 2.99 15.88
N ASP A 33 -14.03 3.39 15.10
CA ASP A 33 -13.94 4.75 14.57
C ASP A 33 -14.84 5.00 13.35
N GLY A 34 -15.03 4.01 12.47
CA GLY A 34 -15.70 4.23 11.18
C GLY A 34 -16.43 3.03 10.60
N GLY A 35 -16.82 2.07 11.45
CA GLY A 35 -17.61 0.91 11.07
C GLY A 35 -16.94 0.06 9.99
N LEU A 36 -17.78 -0.53 9.12
CA LEU A 36 -17.30 -1.44 8.07
C LEU A 36 -16.42 -0.72 7.03
N ALA A 37 -16.72 0.54 6.71
CA ALA A 37 -15.99 1.33 5.73
C ALA A 37 -14.51 1.55 6.15
N ALA A 38 -14.26 1.70 7.45
CA ALA A 38 -12.91 1.87 7.97
C ALA A 38 -12.02 0.61 7.90
N LEU A 39 -12.60 -0.55 7.61
CA LEU A 39 -11.85 -1.79 7.36
C LEU A 39 -11.37 -1.94 5.93
N ALA A 40 -11.86 -1.12 5.00
CA ALA A 40 -11.40 -1.13 3.62
C ALA A 40 -9.90 -0.79 3.55
N ASP A 41 -9.22 -1.34 2.53
CA ASP A 41 -7.83 -1.00 2.25
C ASP A 41 -7.73 0.51 2.00
N ARG A 42 -6.98 1.19 2.86
CA ARG A 42 -6.69 2.61 2.66
C ARG A 42 -5.86 2.75 1.39
N ARG A 43 -6.04 3.86 0.66
CA ARG A 43 -5.16 4.22 -0.46
C ARG A 43 -3.72 4.10 0.03
N ARG A 44 -2.97 3.14 -0.52
CA ARG A 44 -1.55 2.98 -0.19
C ARG A 44 -0.88 4.26 -0.67
N CYS A 45 -0.36 5.06 0.27
CA CYS A 45 0.55 6.12 -0.10
C CYS A 45 1.79 5.41 -0.68
N GLY A 46 1.88 5.36 -2.01
CA GLY A 46 3.10 4.92 -2.66
C GLY A 46 4.28 5.75 -2.17
N ARG A 47 5.51 5.30 -2.45
CA ARG A 47 6.71 6.08 -2.13
C ARG A 47 6.55 7.51 -2.68
N PRO A 48 6.81 8.55 -1.87
CA PRO A 48 6.77 9.94 -2.35
C PRO A 48 7.58 10.09 -3.63
N ARG A 49 7.02 10.80 -4.62
CA ARG A 49 7.70 11.04 -5.90
C ARG A 49 8.98 11.84 -5.65
N ARG A 50 10.11 11.36 -6.16
CA ARG A 50 11.39 12.06 -6.11
C ARG A 50 11.67 12.89 -7.37
N PHE A 51 11.07 12.48 -8.49
CA PHE A 51 11.27 13.11 -9.79
C PHE A 51 10.03 13.89 -10.21
N THR A 52 10.25 15.04 -10.83
CA THR A 52 9.18 15.85 -11.43
C THR A 52 8.59 15.12 -12.64
N PRO A 53 7.34 15.45 -13.06
CA PRO A 53 6.78 14.91 -14.29
C PRO A 53 7.67 15.14 -15.52
N VAL A 54 8.35 16.30 -15.57
CA VAL A 54 9.29 16.66 -16.65
C VAL A 54 10.49 15.71 -16.66
N GLN A 55 11.14 15.50 -15.51
CA GLN A 55 12.27 14.56 -15.41
C GLN A 55 11.89 13.14 -15.81
N VAL A 56 10.69 12.67 -15.43
CA VAL A 56 10.20 11.36 -15.84
C VAL A 56 9.96 11.30 -17.35
N ALA A 57 9.44 12.37 -17.96
CA ALA A 57 9.23 12.45 -19.40
C ALA A 57 10.57 12.47 -20.16
N GLU A 58 11.56 13.22 -19.69
CA GLU A 58 12.91 13.27 -20.25
C GLU A 58 13.59 11.89 -20.23
N VAL A 59 13.56 11.19 -19.09
CA VAL A 59 14.13 9.84 -18.97
C VAL A 59 13.40 8.85 -19.88
N LYS A 60 12.07 8.96 -20.02
CA LYS A 60 11.31 8.13 -20.94
C LYS A 60 11.65 8.42 -22.40
N ALA A 61 11.77 9.69 -22.77
CA ALA A 61 12.16 10.09 -24.12
C ALA A 61 13.55 9.56 -24.47
N LEU A 62 14.51 9.72 -23.55
CA LEU A 62 15.86 9.17 -23.67
C LEU A 62 15.83 7.65 -23.88
N ALA A 63 15.03 6.92 -23.09
CA ALA A 63 14.92 5.47 -23.20
C ALA A 63 14.25 5.00 -24.51
N CYS A 64 13.48 5.87 -25.17
CA CYS A 64 12.83 5.58 -26.44
C CYS A 64 13.64 6.03 -27.67
N GLN A 65 14.78 6.70 -27.49
CA GLN A 65 15.71 7.07 -28.56
C GLN A 65 16.72 5.95 -28.81
N LEU A 66 17.25 5.86 -30.05
CA LEU A 66 18.36 4.95 -30.32
C LEU A 66 19.59 5.46 -29.56
N PRO A 67 20.31 4.59 -28.83
CA PRO A 67 21.51 5.02 -28.12
C PRO A 67 22.58 5.69 -28.99
N ALA A 68 22.64 5.31 -30.27
CA ALA A 68 23.52 5.91 -31.27
C ALA A 68 23.20 7.39 -31.55
N GLU A 69 21.97 7.83 -31.25
CA GLU A 69 21.49 9.20 -31.47
C GLU A 69 21.68 10.10 -30.24
N THR A 70 21.95 9.53 -29.06
CA THR A 70 21.98 10.26 -27.79
C THR A 70 23.38 10.68 -27.32
N GLY A 71 24.45 10.25 -28.00
CA GLY A 71 25.84 10.63 -27.68
C GLY A 71 26.31 10.22 -26.27
N THR A 72 25.47 9.53 -25.51
CA THR A 72 25.74 9.03 -24.16
C THR A 72 26.41 7.65 -24.23
N PRO A 73 27.49 7.42 -23.47
CA PRO A 73 28.14 6.12 -23.42
C PRO A 73 27.16 5.04 -22.96
N LEU A 74 27.05 3.94 -23.71
CA LEU A 74 26.11 2.84 -23.43
C LEU A 74 26.51 1.93 -22.26
N SER A 75 27.67 2.15 -21.69
CA SER A 75 28.14 1.53 -20.45
C SER A 75 29.36 2.32 -19.98
N ARG A 76 29.71 2.16 -18.70
CA ARG A 76 31.08 2.43 -18.25
C ARG A 76 31.93 1.20 -18.54
#